data_AF-A0A7Y2XZ75-F1
#
_entry.id   AF-A0A7Y2XZ75-F1
#
_cell.length_a   1.000
_cell.length_b   1.000
_cell.length_c   1.000
_cell.angle_alpha   90.00
_cell.angle_beta   90.00
_cell.angle_gamma   90.00
#
_symmetry.space_group_name_H-M   'P 1'
#
loop_
_entity.id
_entity.type
_entity.pdbx_description
1 polymer ?
#
loop_
_entity_poly.entity_id
_entity_poly.type
_entity_poly.pdbx_seq_one_letter_code
_entity_poly.pdbx_strand_id
1 'polypeptide(L)'
;MNDLYESQRSMRNMRKIAMQRGVVAILDVGSSKIACLVLRFDGPDKLNDDGTVGSLAGQSGFRVIGAATTRSRGVALGESCALQETERAIRTAVQAAQKMANVRVDH
;
A
#
# COMPACT_ATOMS: atom_id res chain seq x y z
N MET A 1 11.04 7.11 -26.16
CA MET A 1 10.71 8.15 -25.14
C MET A 1 9.22 8.12 -24.73
N ASN A 2 8.28 7.68 -25.58
CA ASN A 2 6.85 7.55 -25.24
C ASN A 2 6.53 6.45 -24.21
N ASP A 3 7.27 5.33 -24.23
CA ASP A 3 6.98 4.14 -23.40
C ASP A 3 7.06 4.40 -21.88
N LEU A 4 8.09 5.13 -21.43
CA LEU A 4 8.23 5.48 -20.01
C LEU A 4 7.11 6.41 -19.52
N TYR A 5 6.70 7.38 -20.34
CA TYR A 5 5.62 8.30 -20.00
C TYR A 5 4.27 7.58 -19.91
N GLU A 6 3.99 6.68 -20.85
CA GLU A 6 2.77 5.86 -20.85
C GLU A 6 2.72 4.92 -19.63
N SER A 7 3.84 4.26 -19.31
CA SER A 7 3.98 3.42 -18.11
C SER A 7 3.79 4.21 -16.81
N GLN A 8 4.37 5.41 -16.70
CA GLN A 8 4.16 6.26 -15.53
C GLN A 8 2.71 6.76 -15.42
N ARG A 9 2.05 7.05 -16.55
CA ARG A 9 0.66 7.49 -16.57
C ARG A 9 -0.28 6.36 -16.14
N SER A 10 -0.05 5.13 -16.58
CA SER A 10 -0.84 3.97 -16.17
C SER A 10 -0.71 3.70 -14.67
N MET A 11 0.52 3.75 -14.13
CA MET A 11 0.81 3.63 -12.69
C MET A 11 0.07 4.68 -11.86
N ARG A 12 0.07 5.95 -12.32
CA ARG A 12 -0.68 7.03 -11.65
C ARG A 12 -2.19 6.79 -11.70
N ASN A 13 -2.71 6.25 -12.79
CA ASN A 13 -4.13 5.92 -12.91
C ASN A 13 -4.53 4.79 -11.96
N MET A 14 -3.74 3.72 -11.89
CA MET A 14 -3.97 2.62 -10.93
C MET A 14 -3.96 3.12 -9.49
N ARG A 15 -3.01 4.01 -9.15
CA ARG A 15 -2.97 4.64 -7.83
C ARG A 15 -4.25 5.43 -7.52
N LYS A 16 -4.78 6.20 -8.49
CA LYS A 16 -6.04 6.93 -8.31
C LYS A 16 -7.22 5.98 -8.09
N ILE A 17 -7.30 4.89 -8.84
CA ILE A 17 -8.35 3.87 -8.70
C ILE A 17 -8.28 3.21 -7.32
N ALA A 18 -7.08 2.84 -6.85
CA ALA A 18 -6.89 2.27 -5.52
C ALA A 18 -7.33 3.24 -4.40
N MET A 19 -7.00 4.53 -4.53
CA MET A 19 -7.49 5.55 -3.59
C MET A 19 -9.01 5.72 -3.62
N GLN A 20 -9.64 5.63 -4.80
CA GLN A 20 -11.10 5.65 -4.93
C GLN A 20 -11.77 4.41 -4.30
N ARG A 21 -11.12 3.25 -4.34
CA ARG A 21 -11.58 2.01 -3.70
C ARG A 21 -11.43 2.02 -2.18
N GLY A 22 -10.68 2.98 -1.63
CA GLY A 22 -10.54 3.18 -0.19
C GLY A 22 -9.67 2.14 0.51
N VAL A 23 -8.96 1.26 -0.20
CA VAL A 23 -8.03 0.28 0.40
C VAL A 23 -6.71 0.25 -0.35
N VAL A 24 -5.60 0.38 0.37
CA VAL A 24 -4.24 0.44 -0.19
C VAL A 24 -3.29 -0.40 0.66
N ALA A 25 -2.41 -1.19 0.01
CA ALA A 25 -1.28 -1.82 0.67
C ALA A 25 -0.02 -0.95 0.53
N ILE A 26 0.72 -0.80 1.63
CA ILE A 26 2.07 -0.23 1.64
C ILE A 26 3.05 -1.37 1.90
N LEU A 27 4.13 -1.39 1.13
CA LEU A 27 5.21 -2.37 1.25
C LEU A 27 6.52 -1.65 1.56
N ASP A 28 7.16 -2.01 2.65
CA ASP A 28 8.53 -1.63 2.98
C ASP A 28 9.44 -2.85 2.81
N VAL A 29 10.46 -2.72 1.95
CA VAL A 29 11.33 -3.81 1.53
C VAL A 29 12.76 -3.53 1.99
N GLY A 30 13.14 -4.10 3.13
CA GLY A 30 14.51 -4.07 3.62
C GLY A 30 15.26 -5.39 3.37
N SER A 31 16.59 -5.35 3.44
CA SER A 31 17.43 -6.56 3.33
C SER A 31 17.26 -7.54 4.49
N SER A 32 16.70 -7.11 5.63
CA SER A 32 16.43 -7.98 6.79
C SER A 32 14.96 -8.36 6.95
N LYS A 33 14.05 -7.43 6.61
CA LYS A 33 12.62 -7.55 6.89
C LYS A 33 11.83 -6.91 5.76
N ILE A 34 10.73 -7.54 5.39
CA ILE A 34 9.70 -6.96 4.54
C ILE A 34 8.47 -6.73 5.41
N ALA A 35 7.96 -5.51 5.44
CA ALA A 35 6.75 -5.15 6.16
C ALA A 35 5.64 -4.78 5.17
N CYS A 36 4.41 -5.19 5.48
CA CYS A 36 3.23 -4.81 4.71
C CYS A 36 2.15 -4.28 5.65
N LEU A 37 1.60 -3.11 5.31
CA LEU A 37 0.46 -2.50 5.98
C LEU A 37 -0.70 -2.38 4.99
N VAL A 38 -1.90 -2.77 5.40
CA VAL A 38 -3.14 -2.53 4.65
C VAL A 38 -3.88 -1.39 5.32
N LEU A 39 -4.05 -0.30 4.57
CA LEU A 39 -4.76 0.89 4.99
C LEU A 39 -6.15 0.91 4.40
N ARG A 40 -7.13 1.33 5.21
CA ARG A 40 -8.46 1.76 4.75
C ARG A 40 -8.56 3.27 4.87
N PHE A 41 -8.95 3.90 3.79
CA PHE A 41 -9.36 5.29 3.75
C PHE A 41 -10.88 5.29 3.78
N ASP A 42 -11.44 5.93 4.79
CA ASP A 42 -12.81 6.38 4.68
C ASP A 42 -12.79 7.42 3.55
N GLY A 43 -13.73 7.33 2.59
CA GLY A 43 -13.71 8.17 1.39
C GLY A 43 -13.70 9.67 1.72
N PRO A 44 -13.82 10.59 0.74
CA PRO A 44 -14.10 11.97 1.10
C PRO A 44 -15.41 11.96 1.90
N ASP A 45 -15.30 12.10 3.22
CA ASP A 45 -16.45 12.19 4.10
C ASP A 45 -17.32 13.29 3.49
N LYS A 46 -18.60 12.95 3.27
CA LYS A 46 -19.61 14.01 3.22
C LYS A 46 -19.41 14.76 4.51
N LEU A 47 -18.86 15.99 4.41
CA LEU A 47 -18.64 16.85 5.55
C LEU A 47 -19.89 16.77 6.42
N ASN A 48 -19.74 16.22 7.62
CA ASN A 48 -20.80 16.28 8.60
C ASN A 48 -21.07 17.77 8.83
N ASP A 49 -22.32 18.16 8.58
CA ASP A 49 -22.86 19.52 8.67
C ASP A 49 -22.99 19.97 10.13
N ASP A 50 -21.97 19.72 10.95
CA ASP A 50 -21.95 20.15 12.35
C ASP A 50 -20.65 20.88 12.64
N GLY A 51 -20.68 22.16 12.26
CA GLY A 51 -19.57 23.08 12.30
C GLY A 51 -19.01 23.27 13.71
N THR A 52 -17.89 22.62 13.99
CA THR A 52 -16.94 23.04 15.03
C THR A 52 -15.49 22.74 14.62
N VAL A 53 -14.77 23.81 14.22
CA VAL A 53 -13.34 24.15 14.46
C VAL A 53 -12.29 23.02 14.30
N GLY A 54 -11.20 23.08 13.53
CA GLY A 54 -10.52 24.10 12.73
C GLY A 54 -9.10 23.58 12.36
N SER A 55 -8.56 24.04 11.23
CA SER A 55 -7.13 23.97 10.83
C SER A 55 -6.36 22.63 10.79
N LEU A 56 -6.96 21.55 10.28
CA LEU A 56 -6.22 20.40 9.72
C LEU A 56 -6.85 19.94 8.40
N ALA A 57 -6.83 20.85 7.42
CA ALA A 57 -7.28 20.60 6.07
C ALA A 57 -6.52 19.41 5.43
N GLY A 58 -7.21 18.31 5.16
CA GLY A 58 -6.77 17.29 4.20
C GLY A 58 -6.34 15.93 4.76
N GLN A 59 -6.44 15.65 6.06
CA GLN A 59 -6.27 14.27 6.54
C GLN A 59 -7.55 13.48 6.29
N SER A 60 -7.62 12.79 5.15
CA SER A 60 -8.47 11.60 5.05
C SER A 60 -8.10 10.70 6.22
N GLY A 61 -9.02 10.50 7.17
CA GLY A 61 -8.83 9.53 8.23
C GLY A 61 -8.46 8.20 7.59
N PHE A 62 -7.31 7.65 7.95
CA PHE A 62 -6.92 6.33 7.49
C PHE A 62 -6.76 5.41 8.70
N ARG A 63 -7.17 4.17 8.52
CA ARG A 63 -7.04 3.12 9.52
C ARG A 63 -6.13 2.04 8.99
N VAL A 64 -5.14 1.65 9.79
CA VAL A 64 -4.41 0.40 9.55
C VAL A 64 -5.34 -0.75 9.92
N ILE A 65 -5.80 -1.51 8.92
CA ILE A 65 -6.72 -2.63 9.11
C ILE A 65 -6.00 -3.99 9.05
N GLY A 66 -4.76 -4.04 8.56
CA GLY A 66 -3.92 -5.23 8.61
C GLY A 66 -2.44 -4.88 8.57
N ALA A 67 -1.63 -5.72 9.20
CA ALA A 67 -0.18 -5.57 9.24
C ALA A 67 0.48 -6.95 9.26
N ALA A 68 1.60 -7.09 8.56
CA ALA A 68 2.42 -8.27 8.65
C ALA A 68 3.89 -7.94 8.40
N THR A 69 4.76 -8.79 8.92
CA THR A 69 6.19 -8.75 8.60
C THR A 69 6.67 -10.14 8.23
N THR A 70 7.63 -10.21 7.32
CA THR A 70 8.27 -11.44 6.87
C THR A 70 9.78 -11.21 6.85
N ARG A 71 10.57 -12.24 7.17
CA ARG A 71 12.02 -12.19 6.96
C ARG A 71 12.31 -11.98 5.46
N SER A 72 13.17 -11.02 5.15
CA SER A 72 13.55 -10.76 3.76
C SER A 72 14.39 -11.91 3.20
N ARG A 73 14.23 -12.17 1.90
CA ARG A 73 14.99 -13.17 1.13
C ARG A 73 15.21 -12.59 -0.26
N GLY A 74 16.42 -12.71 -0.81
CA GLY A 74 16.73 -12.22 -2.15
C GLY A 74 16.95 -10.70 -2.27
N VAL A 75 16.98 -9.96 -1.16
CA VAL A 75 17.26 -8.51 -1.15
C VAL A 75 18.56 -8.23 -0.39
N ALA A 76 19.52 -7.59 -1.04
CA ALA A 76 20.80 -7.17 -0.44
C ALA A 76 21.27 -5.86 -1.06
N LEU A 77 21.87 -4.97 -0.26
CA LEU A 77 22.45 -3.71 -0.72
C LEU A 77 21.50 -2.81 -1.54
N GLY A 78 20.20 -2.84 -1.23
CA GLY A 78 19.18 -2.07 -1.95
C GLY A 78 18.75 -2.70 -3.29
N GLU A 79 19.23 -3.89 -3.61
CA GLU A 79 18.95 -4.60 -4.86
C GLU A 79 18.32 -5.97 -4.61
N SER A 80 17.57 -6.46 -5.60
CA SER A 80 17.08 -7.84 -5.60
C SER A 80 18.13 -8.77 -6.22
N CYS A 81 18.89 -9.47 -5.39
CA CYS A 81 19.89 -10.45 -5.83
C CYS A 81 19.30 -11.83 -6.20
N ALA A 82 18.08 -12.15 -5.75
CA ALA A 82 17.39 -13.38 -6.11
C ALA A 82 15.88 -13.12 -6.29
N LEU A 83 15.47 -12.86 -7.52
CA LEU A 83 14.13 -12.34 -7.84
C LEU A 83 12.99 -13.25 -7.36
N GLN A 84 13.12 -14.56 -7.52
CA GLN A 84 12.09 -15.52 -7.10
C GLN A 84 11.92 -15.55 -5.57
N GLU A 85 13.02 -15.39 -4.82
CA GLU A 85 12.96 -15.37 -3.36
C GLU A 85 12.41 -14.03 -2.84
N THR A 86 12.77 -12.92 -3.50
CA THR A 86 12.21 -11.59 -3.23
C THR A 86 10.69 -11.60 -3.44
N GLU A 87 10.23 -12.11 -4.58
CA GLU A 87 8.81 -12.24 -4.90
C GLU A 87 8.06 -13.08 -3.86
N ARG A 88 8.60 -14.25 -3.50
CA ARG A 88 8.00 -15.13 -2.48
C ARG A 88 7.89 -14.45 -1.12
N ALA A 89 8.93 -13.73 -0.71
CA ALA A 89 8.94 -13.00 0.56
C ALA A 89 7.91 -11.86 0.58
N ILE A 90 7.82 -11.10 -0.52
CA ILE A 90 6.79 -10.05 -0.71
C ILE A 90 5.39 -10.66 -0.66
N ARG A 91 5.15 -11.73 -1.43
CA ARG A 91 3.84 -12.43 -1.45
C ARG A 91 3.43 -12.89 -0.06
N THR A 92 4.36 -13.44 0.71
CA THR A 92 4.11 -13.87 2.09
C THR A 92 3.68 -12.70 2.97
N ALA A 93 4.38 -11.56 2.90
CA ALA A 93 4.02 -10.37 3.68
C ALA A 93 2.65 -9.81 3.31
N VAL A 94 2.38 -9.67 2.01
CA VAL A 94 1.10 -9.14 1.49
C VAL A 94 -0.07 -10.08 1.86
N GLN A 95 0.08 -11.39 1.67
CA GLN A 95 -0.96 -12.35 2.00
C GLN A 95 -1.29 -12.36 3.49
N ALA A 96 -0.28 -12.30 4.37
CA ALA A 96 -0.49 -12.24 5.80
C ALA A 96 -1.21 -10.95 6.24
N ALA A 97 -0.82 -9.80 5.68
CA ALA A 97 -1.46 -8.52 6.00
C ALA A 97 -2.93 -8.48 5.49
N GLN A 98 -3.19 -8.99 4.28
CA GLN A 98 -4.55 -9.14 3.75
C GLN A 98 -5.42 -10.09 4.58
N LYS A 99 -4.85 -11.19 5.06
CA LYS A 99 -5.56 -12.14 5.94
C LYS A 99 -5.95 -11.47 7.25
N MET A 100 -5.05 -10.69 7.84
CA MET A 100 -5.35 -9.90 9.05
C MET A 100 -6.44 -8.85 8.78
N ALA A 101 -6.38 -8.18 7.63
CA ALA A 101 -7.35 -7.17 7.20
C ALA A 101 -8.71 -7.72 6.80
N ASN A 102 -8.81 -9.03 6.54
CA ASN A 102 -9.97 -9.68 5.91
C ASN A 102 -10.41 -8.98 4.61
N VAL A 103 -9.45 -8.46 3.84
CA VAL A 103 -9.66 -7.70 2.59
C VAL A 103 -8.57 -8.06 1.58
N ARG A 104 -8.91 -8.12 0.30
CA ARG A 104 -7.93 -8.19 -0.80
C ARG A 104 -7.60 -6.79 -1.31
N VAL A 105 -6.33 -6.55 -1.55
CA VAL A 105 -5.84 -5.35 -2.23
C VAL A 105 -5.59 -5.72 -3.69
N ASP A 106 -6.23 -4.98 -4.59
CA ASP A 106 -6.04 -5.20 -6.02
C ASP A 106 -4.63 -4.78 -6.46
N HIS A 107 -4.07 -5.54 -7.39
CA HIS A 107 -2.74 -5.43 -7.95
C HIS A 107 -2.82 -5.00 -9.42
#